data_AF-A0A183V666-F1
#
_entry.id   AF-A0A183V666-F1
#
_cell.length_a   1.000
_cell.length_b   1.000
_cell.length_c   1.000
_cell.angle_alpha   90.00
_cell.angle_beta   90.00
_cell.angle_gamma   90.00
#
_symmetry.space_group_name_H-M   'P 1'
#
loop_
_entity.id
_entity.type
_entity.pdbx_description
1 polymer ?
#
loop_
_entity_poly.entity_id
_entity_poly.type
_entity_poly.pdbx_seq_one_letter_code
_entity_poly.pdbx_strand_id
1 'polypeptide(L)'
;MGSLYRSEEMCLAQLFLQTEAAYTCVAELGELGLVQFRDLNPDVSAFQRKFVNEVRRCDEMERKLRFLEREIKKDAIPMLDTGENPDAPQPREMIDLEVP
;
A
#
# COMPACT_ATOMS: atom_id res chain seq x y z
N MET A 1 5.36 20.33 -18.27
CA MET A 1 6.83 20.22 -18.14
C MET A 1 7.32 21.44 -17.37
N GLY A 2 7.63 21.25 -16.08
CA GLY A 2 7.83 22.32 -15.10
C GLY A 2 9.15 23.10 -15.26
N SER A 3 9.16 24.29 -14.67
CA SER A 3 10.30 25.20 -14.57
C SER A 3 11.31 24.68 -13.55
N LEU A 4 12.56 24.43 -13.96
CA LEU A 4 13.66 24.00 -13.07
C LEU A 4 13.97 24.98 -11.92
N TYR A 5 13.42 26.21 -11.96
CA TYR A 5 13.79 27.29 -11.03
C TYR A 5 12.75 27.54 -9.92
N ARG A 6 11.54 26.95 -10.00
CA ARG A 6 10.46 27.18 -9.03
C ARG A 6 9.66 25.90 -8.80
N SER A 7 9.01 25.80 -7.64
CA SER A 7 8.07 24.73 -7.33
C SER A 7 6.92 24.70 -8.33
N GLU A 8 6.38 23.50 -8.59
CA GLU A 8 5.16 23.35 -9.37
C GLU A 8 3.95 23.88 -8.60
N GLU A 9 2.91 24.30 -9.33
CA GLU A 9 1.67 24.76 -8.72
C GLU A 9 0.93 23.58 -8.08
N MET A 10 0.51 23.76 -6.82
CA MET A 10 -0.21 22.75 -6.06
C MET A 10 -1.69 23.16 -5.94
N CYS A 11 -2.60 22.18 -6.00
CA CYS A 11 -4.01 22.39 -5.70
C CYS A 11 -4.45 21.51 -4.52
N LEU A 12 -5.39 22.03 -3.72
CA LEU A 12 -6.07 21.25 -2.70
C LEU A 12 -7.42 20.80 -3.26
N ALA A 13 -7.61 19.50 -3.34
CA ALA A 13 -8.87 18.89 -3.75
C ALA A 13 -9.48 18.06 -2.60
N GLN A 14 -10.80 17.94 -2.60
CA GLN A 14 -11.54 17.08 -1.68
C GLN A 14 -12.07 15.86 -2.43
N LEU A 15 -11.76 14.67 -1.93
CA LEU A 15 -12.20 13.40 -2.52
C LEU A 15 -13.42 12.88 -1.77
N PHE A 16 -14.47 12.53 -2.51
CA PHE A 16 -15.65 11.84 -1.99
C PHE A 16 -15.71 10.45 -2.64
N LEU A 17 -15.47 9.42 -1.83
CA LEU A 17 -15.41 8.04 -2.30
C LEU A 17 -16.52 7.21 -1.65
N GLN A 18 -17.17 6.37 -2.45
CA GLN A 18 -18.02 5.31 -1.91
C GLN A 18 -17.14 4.21 -1.31
N THR A 19 -17.59 3.62 -0.19
CA THR A 19 -16.80 2.62 0.56
C THR A 19 -16.35 1.45 -0.32
N GLU A 20 -17.18 0.98 -1.23
CA GLU A 20 -16.88 -0.16 -2.11
C GLU A 20 -15.83 0.16 -3.18
N ALA A 21 -15.79 1.41 -3.64
CA ALA A 21 -14.82 1.88 -4.65
C ALA A 21 -13.54 2.44 -4.03
N ALA A 22 -13.53 2.70 -2.72
CA ALA A 22 -12.46 3.42 -2.05
C ALA A 22 -11.09 2.75 -2.23
N TYR A 23 -11.02 1.42 -2.13
CA TYR A 23 -9.77 0.68 -2.29
C TYR A 23 -9.19 0.86 -3.71
N THR A 24 -9.99 0.56 -4.73
CA THR A 24 -9.56 0.65 -6.13
C THR A 24 -9.16 2.08 -6.48
N CYS A 25 -9.96 3.09 -6.10
CA CYS A 25 -9.61 4.48 -6.37
C CYS A 25 -8.28 4.88 -5.71
N VAL A 26 -8.02 4.47 -4.46
CA VAL A 26 -6.78 4.81 -3.76
C VAL A 26 -5.59 4.05 -4.33
N ALA A 27 -5.76 2.79 -4.75
CA ALA A 27 -4.72 2.01 -5.41
C ALA A 27 -4.27 2.68 -6.72
N GLU A 28 -5.22 3.06 -7.59
CA GLU A 28 -4.93 3.78 -8.84
C GLU A 28 -4.24 5.13 -8.61
N LEU A 29 -4.65 5.87 -7.56
CA LEU A 29 -3.95 7.10 -7.17
C LEU A 29 -2.52 6.85 -6.70
N GLY A 30 -2.27 5.70 -6.08
CA GLY A 30 -0.95 5.23 -5.69
C GLY A 30 -0.05 4.95 -6.89
N GLU A 31 -0.57 4.24 -7.90
CA GLU A 31 0.14 3.95 -9.15
C GLU A 31 0.47 5.22 -9.93
N LEU A 32 -0.43 6.22 -9.93
CA LEU A 32 -0.14 7.53 -10.52
C LEU A 32 0.97 8.28 -9.76
N GLY A 33 1.01 8.20 -8.43
CA GLY A 33 2.06 8.80 -7.61
C GLY A 33 2.07 10.34 -7.55
N LEU A 34 0.95 10.99 -7.88
CA LEU A 34 0.85 12.46 -8.01
C LEU A 34 0.08 13.15 -6.87
N VAL A 35 -0.36 12.40 -5.85
CA VAL A 35 -1.25 12.90 -4.80
C VAL A 35 -0.59 12.80 -3.43
N GLN A 36 -0.75 13.85 -2.63
CA GLN A 36 -0.37 13.85 -1.22
C GLN A 36 -1.62 13.91 -0.33
N PHE A 37 -1.86 12.86 0.46
CA PHE A 37 -2.97 12.83 1.41
C PHE A 37 -2.66 13.65 2.67
N ARG A 38 -3.67 14.33 3.19
CA ARG A 38 -3.63 15.01 4.49
C ARG A 38 -4.36 14.19 5.55
N ASP A 39 -3.77 14.09 6.73
CA ASP A 39 -4.45 13.43 7.85
C ASP A 39 -5.58 14.32 8.38
N LEU A 40 -6.82 13.83 8.20
CA LEU A 40 -8.03 14.49 8.71
C LEU A 40 -8.38 14.05 10.14
N ASN A 41 -7.69 13.03 10.70
CA ASN A 41 -7.95 12.47 12.02
C ASN A 41 -6.69 12.48 12.91
N PRO A 42 -6.05 13.64 13.13
CA PRO A 42 -4.81 13.73 13.91
C PRO A 42 -5.01 13.35 15.38
N ASP A 43 -6.20 13.60 15.93
CA ASP A 43 -6.52 13.30 17.33
C ASP A 43 -6.91 11.83 17.56
N VAL A 44 -7.07 11.04 16.49
CA VAL A 44 -7.44 9.63 16.57
C VAL A 44 -6.19 8.76 16.56
N SER A 45 -6.01 8.02 17.65
CA SER A 45 -4.93 7.03 17.78
C SER A 45 -4.96 6.02 16.64
N ALA A 46 -3.79 5.59 16.17
CA ALA A 46 -3.65 4.60 15.09
C ALA A 46 -4.48 3.32 15.34
N PHE A 47 -4.62 2.91 16.60
CA PHE A 47 -5.37 1.70 16.98
C PHE A 47 -6.89 1.83 16.87
N GLN A 48 -7.41 3.04 16.81
CA GLN A 48 -8.85 3.34 16.74
C GLN A 48 -9.28 3.72 15.32
N ARG A 49 -8.35 3.73 14.35
CA ARG A 49 -8.65 4.05 12.96
C ARG A 49 -9.43 2.91 12.31
N LYS A 50 -10.29 3.26 11.36
CA LYS A 50 -11.27 2.37 10.73
C LYS A 50 -10.67 1.08 10.16
N PHE A 51 -9.48 1.15 9.55
CA PHE A 51 -8.86 0.04 8.81
C PHE A 51 -7.67 -0.61 9.55
N VAL A 52 -7.63 -0.53 10.88
CA VAL A 52 -6.52 -1.05 11.68
C VAL A 52 -6.35 -2.57 11.55
N ASN A 53 -7.45 -3.31 11.38
CA ASN A 53 -7.40 -4.77 11.30
C ASN A 53 -6.78 -5.24 9.99
N GLU A 54 -7.11 -4.57 8.89
CA GLU A 54 -6.58 -4.83 7.56
C GLU A 54 -5.08 -4.54 7.49
N VAL A 55 -4.62 -3.45 8.12
CA VAL A 55 -3.19 -3.14 8.23
C VAL A 55 -2.47 -4.22 9.04
N ARG A 56 -3.02 -4.63 10.18
CA ARG A 56 -2.42 -5.71 11.00
C ARG A 56 -2.31 -7.04 10.25
N ARG A 57 -3.29 -7.38 9.42
CA ARG A 57 -3.23 -8.58 8.57
C ARG A 57 -2.06 -8.52 7.58
N CYS A 58 -1.84 -7.35 6.97
CA CYS A 58 -0.67 -7.12 6.11
C CYS A 58 0.65 -7.25 6.89
N ASP A 59 0.74 -6.69 8.10
CA ASP A 59 1.94 -6.81 8.95
C ASP A 59 2.26 -8.28 9.30
N GLU A 60 1.24 -9.08 9.59
CA GLU A 60 1.40 -10.52 9.86
C GLU A 60 1.88 -11.29 8.63
N MET A 61 1.33 -10.98 7.45
CA MET A 61 1.76 -11.58 6.19
C MET A 61 3.21 -11.20 5.87
N GLU A 62 3.59 -9.93 6.05
CA GLU A 62 4.97 -9.47 5.88
C GLU A 62 5.92 -10.22 6.81
N ARG A 63 5.52 -10.46 8.07
CA ARG A 63 6.31 -11.24 9.02
C ARG A 63 6.55 -12.68 8.53
N LYS A 64 5.53 -13.33 7.94
CA LYS A 64 5.68 -14.68 7.35
C LYS A 64 6.64 -14.65 6.16
N LEU A 65 6.50 -13.67 5.26
CA LEU A 65 7.39 -13.49 4.10
C LEU A 65 8.84 -13.27 4.52
N ARG A 66 9.10 -12.40 5.50
CA ARG A 66 10.45 -12.18 6.06
C ARG A 66 11.03 -13.42 6.74
N PHE A 67 10.20 -14.33 7.26
CA PHE A 67 10.68 -15.61 7.77
C PHE A 67 11.09 -16.54 6.61
N LEU A 68 10.24 -16.68 5.59
CA LEU A 68 10.54 -17.50 4.41
C LEU A 68 11.80 -17.01 3.69
N GLU A 69 11.93 -15.70 3.46
CA GLU A 69 13.11 -15.10 2.84
C GLU A 69 14.41 -15.46 3.59
N ARG A 70 14.36 -15.51 4.94
CA ARG A 70 15.51 -15.89 5.76
C ARG A 70 15.88 -17.36 5.62
N GLU A 71 14.90 -18.27 5.60
CA GLU A 71 15.18 -19.70 5.41
C GLU A 71 15.68 -20.00 3.98
N ILE A 72 15.11 -19.34 2.96
CA ILE A 72 15.58 -19.46 1.56
C ILE A 72 17.04 -19.02 1.43
N LYS A 73 17.41 -17.87 2.04
CA LYS A 73 18.80 -17.38 2.05
C LYS A 73 19.75 -18.32 2.80
N LYS A 74 19.28 -18.93 3.89
CA LYS A 74 20.06 -19.89 4.69
C LYS A 74 20.38 -21.17 3.90
N ASP A 75 19.44 -21.63 3.09
CA ASP A 75 19.61 -22.80 2.22
C ASP A 75 20.29 -22.46 0.88
N ALA A 76 20.76 -21.21 0.71
CA ALA A 76 21.43 -20.70 -0.49
C ALA A 76 20.63 -20.90 -1.78
N ILE A 77 19.29 -20.87 -1.67
CA ILE A 77 18.39 -20.97 -2.82
C ILE A 77 18.37 -19.61 -3.53
N PRO A 78 18.64 -19.55 -4.85
CA PRO A 78 18.64 -18.29 -5.58
C PRO A 78 17.22 -17.73 -5.71
N MET A 79 17.01 -16.50 -5.23
CA MET A 79 15.78 -15.74 -5.48
C MET A 79 15.96 -14.90 -6.74
N LEU A 80 15.07 -15.08 -7.71
CA LEU A 80 15.07 -14.31 -8.95
C LEU A 80 14.31 -13.00 -8.70
N ASP A 81 14.98 -11.88 -8.96
CA ASP A 81 14.32 -10.59 -9.10
C ASP A 81 14.01 -10.38 -10.58
N THR A 82 12.73 -10.36 -10.93
CA THR A 82 12.27 -10.15 -12.30
C THR A 82 12.30 -8.68 -12.69
N GLY A 83 12.50 -7.75 -11.74
CA GLY A 83 12.43 -6.32 -11.94
C GLY A 83 11.03 -5.80 -12.25
N GLU A 84 10.02 -6.68 -12.19
CA GLU A 84 8.63 -6.33 -12.41
C GLU A 84 8.00 -5.91 -11.07
N ASN A 85 7.36 -4.75 -11.06
CA ASN A 85 6.56 -4.32 -9.93
C ASN A 85 5.10 -4.70 -10.23
N PRO A 86 4.49 -5.64 -9.50
CA PRO A 86 3.11 -6.03 -9.74
C PRO A 86 2.14 -4.91 -9.34
N ASP A 87 1.01 -4.84 -10.03
CA ASP A 87 -0.08 -3.94 -9.67
C ASP A 87 -0.65 -4.31 -8.28
N ALA A 88 -1.30 -3.33 -7.64
CA ALA A 88 -1.97 -3.56 -6.37
C ALA A 88 -3.03 -4.69 -6.48
N PRO A 89 -2.94 -5.75 -5.64
CA PRO A 89 -3.87 -6.88 -5.69
C PRO A 89 -5.27 -6.47 -5.25
N GLN A 90 -6.29 -7.22 -5.66
CA GLN A 90 -7.65 -6.93 -5.20
C GLN A 90 -7.84 -7.30 -3.72
N PRO A 91 -8.73 -6.64 -2.96
CA PRO A 91 -8.98 -6.97 -1.56
C PRO A 91 -9.43 -8.42 -1.31
N ARG A 92 -10.04 -9.06 -2.31
CA ARG A 92 -10.43 -10.47 -2.24
C ARG A 92 -9.23 -11.41 -2.34
N GLU A 93 -8.29 -11.11 -3.23
CA GLU A 93 -7.07 -11.91 -3.42
C GLU A 93 -6.17 -11.87 -2.18
N MET A 94 -6.16 -10.74 -1.47
CA MET A 94 -5.48 -10.62 -0.17
C MET A 94 -5.99 -11.64 0.86
N ILE A 95 -7.27 -12.01 0.82
CA ILE A 95 -7.82 -13.04 1.72
C ILE A 95 -7.26 -14.41 1.34
N ASP A 96 -7.21 -14.73 0.05
CA ASP A 96 -6.70 -16.02 -0.42
C ASP A 96 -5.21 -16.20 -0.12
N LEU A 97 -4.42 -15.11 -0.20
CA LEU A 97 -2.99 -15.10 0.15
C LEU A 97 -2.71 -15.38 1.64
N GLU A 98 -3.70 -15.17 2.51
CA GLU A 98 -3.56 -15.44 3.94
C GLU A 98 -3.90 -16.89 4.32
N VAL A 99 -4.59 -17.62 3.43
CA VAL A 99 -5.02 -19.01 3.67
C VAL A 99 -3.83 -19.96 3.41
N PRO A 100 -3.50 -20.87 4.36
CA PRO A 100 -2.42 -21.83 4.23
C PRO A 100 -2.69 -22.95 3.21
#